data_AF-A0A502HP05-F1
#
_entry.id   AF-A0A502HP05-F1
#
_cell.length_a   1.000
_cell.length_b   1.000
_cell.length_c   1.000
_cell.angle_alpha   90.00
_cell.angle_beta   90.00
_cell.angle_gamma   90.00
#
_symmetry.space_group_name_H-M   'P 1'
#
loop_
_entity.id
_entity.type
_entity.pdbx_description
1 polymer ?
#
loop_
_entity_poly.entity_id
_entity_poly.type
_entity_poly.pdbx_seq_one_letter_code
_entity_poly.pdbx_strand_id
1 'polypeptide(L)'
;MEMWKESQLRKILEAKDVKPAYEISLKLAQSLGFNFCAFSITSPVVMLHHDTVSFNNYPVDWNTTYEHGHFGDIDPILAHCNQSELPILWDEKFFANVPELRQTQKKQGLQFGWSQSIHDRSGLRSMFSLARSNEPITADEWYGHLGYAILINRHLNGLVAQKLRQRLPAASTPHLSTREIEILKLSADGKTACECSMILNIAERTVNFHVRSAIQKFGVNNKIAAVIKAVRAGAI
;
A
#
# COMPACT_ATOMS: atom_id res chain seq x y z
N MET A 1 22.83 6.35 -22.97
CA MET A 1 22.14 6.73 -21.71
C MET A 1 21.06 5.71 -21.34
N GLU A 2 20.29 5.16 -22.30
CA GLU A 2 19.30 4.08 -22.08
C GLU A 2 19.87 2.81 -21.43
N MET A 3 20.98 2.25 -21.95
CA MET A 3 21.56 1.01 -21.39
C MET A 3 21.91 1.12 -19.90
N TRP A 4 22.26 2.33 -19.43
CA TRP A 4 22.55 2.55 -18.02
C TRP A 4 21.26 2.55 -17.18
N LYS A 5 20.18 3.19 -17.66
CA LYS A 5 18.87 3.20 -16.99
C LYS A 5 18.32 1.77 -16.85
N GLU A 6 18.40 0.99 -17.93
CA GLU A 6 18.02 -0.42 -17.91
C GLU A 6 18.86 -1.25 -16.94
N SER A 7 20.18 -1.02 -16.91
CA SER A 7 21.08 -1.69 -15.96
C SER A 7 20.72 -1.37 -14.51
N GLN A 8 20.41 -0.10 -14.18
CA GLN A 8 19.95 0.24 -12.82
C GLN A 8 18.63 -0.43 -12.49
N LEU A 9 17.67 -0.41 -13.42
CA LEU A 9 16.37 -1.05 -13.21
C LEU A 9 16.51 -2.55 -12.93
N ARG A 10 17.37 -3.26 -13.68
CA ARG A 10 17.67 -4.67 -13.41
C ARG A 10 18.24 -4.88 -12.00
N LYS A 11 19.21 -4.05 -11.59
CA LYS A 11 19.78 -4.12 -10.24
C LYS A 11 18.74 -3.87 -9.14
N ILE A 12 17.81 -2.95 -9.36
CA ILE A 12 16.69 -2.71 -8.43
C ILE A 12 15.86 -3.99 -8.30
N LEU A 13 15.45 -4.59 -9.43
CA LEU A 13 14.61 -5.79 -9.45
C LEU A 13 15.30 -7.06 -8.92
N GLU A 14 16.63 -7.10 -8.95
CA GLU A 14 17.44 -8.19 -8.36
C GLU A 14 17.66 -8.04 -6.85
N ALA A 15 17.50 -6.83 -6.31
CA ALA A 15 17.70 -6.55 -4.89
C ALA A 15 16.65 -7.28 -4.04
N LYS A 16 17.11 -7.91 -2.94
CA LYS A 16 16.29 -8.72 -2.02
C LYS A 16 15.92 -8.02 -0.71
N ASP A 17 16.43 -6.82 -0.48
CA ASP A 17 16.09 -6.00 0.68
C ASP A 17 15.68 -4.60 0.20
N VAL A 18 14.69 -4.04 0.89
CA VAL A 18 14.05 -2.76 0.55
C VAL A 18 15.04 -1.59 0.61
N LYS A 19 15.98 -1.58 1.57
CA LYS A 19 16.90 -0.44 1.73
C LYS A 19 17.90 -0.34 0.58
N PRO A 20 18.66 -1.40 0.20
CA PRO A 20 19.51 -1.36 -0.98
C PRO A 20 18.73 -1.05 -2.28
N ALA A 21 17.53 -1.63 -2.43
CA ALA A 21 16.68 -1.36 -3.60
C ALA A 21 16.29 0.13 -3.69
N TYR A 22 15.94 0.75 -2.55
CA TYR A 22 15.65 2.18 -2.46
C TYR A 22 16.89 3.04 -2.79
N GLU A 23 18.08 2.70 -2.28
CA GLU A 23 19.31 3.45 -2.55
C GLU A 23 19.68 3.44 -4.04
N ILE A 24 19.47 2.33 -4.75
CA ILE A 24 19.66 2.27 -6.21
C ILE A 24 18.58 3.10 -6.93
N SER A 25 17.34 3.04 -6.45
CA SER A 25 16.22 3.82 -6.98
C SER A 25 16.46 5.33 -6.85
N LEU A 26 17.04 5.79 -5.74
CA LEU A 26 17.43 7.18 -5.52
C LEU A 26 18.49 7.62 -6.55
N LYS A 27 19.52 6.81 -6.80
CA LYS A 27 20.55 7.11 -7.82
C LYS A 27 19.95 7.20 -9.23
N LEU A 28 19.01 6.31 -9.55
CA LEU A 28 18.27 6.38 -10.81
C LEU A 28 17.44 7.66 -10.88
N ALA A 29 16.66 8.00 -9.84
CA ALA A 29 15.89 9.25 -9.78
C ALA A 29 16.76 10.50 -10.00
N GLN A 30 17.94 10.55 -9.38
CA GLN A 30 18.90 11.64 -9.58
C GLN A 30 19.39 11.75 -11.02
N SER A 31 19.67 10.63 -11.69
CA SER A 31 20.04 10.61 -13.11
C SER A 31 18.89 11.03 -14.05
N LEU A 32 17.64 10.92 -13.58
CA LEU A 32 16.44 11.38 -14.29
C LEU A 32 16.13 12.85 -14.02
N GLY A 33 16.94 13.55 -13.22
CA GLY A 33 16.75 14.97 -12.91
C GLY A 33 16.00 15.27 -11.62
N PHE A 34 15.65 14.25 -10.82
CA PHE A 34 14.96 14.44 -9.55
C PHE A 34 15.93 14.54 -8.38
N ASN A 35 15.89 15.65 -7.64
CA ASN A 35 16.73 15.84 -6.46
C ASN A 35 16.27 14.95 -5.30
N PHE A 36 14.98 14.65 -5.24
CA PHE A 36 14.36 13.94 -4.15
C PHE A 36 13.57 12.72 -4.61
N CYS A 37 13.67 11.66 -3.80
CA CYS A 37 12.99 10.39 -3.95
C CYS A 37 12.46 9.96 -2.59
N ALA A 38 11.23 9.50 -2.53
CA ALA A 38 10.65 8.94 -1.33
C ALA A 38 9.86 7.67 -1.65
N PHE A 39 9.96 6.69 -0.76
CA PHE A 39 9.15 5.49 -0.73
C PHE A 39 8.58 5.33 0.67
N SER A 40 7.28 5.09 0.77
CA SER A 40 6.64 4.81 2.05
C SER A 40 5.57 3.73 1.92
N ILE A 41 5.27 3.06 3.02
CA ILE A 41 4.16 2.13 3.14
C ILE A 41 3.30 2.51 4.33
N THR A 42 1.99 2.59 4.10
CA THR A 42 0.98 2.65 5.14
C THR A 42 0.20 1.33 5.15
N SER A 43 -0.19 0.91 6.35
CA SER A 43 -1.12 -0.21 6.54
C SER A 43 -2.34 0.28 7.32
N PRO A 44 -3.56 0.11 6.79
CA PRO A 44 -4.79 0.44 7.51
C PRO A 44 -5.13 -0.60 8.60
N VAL A 45 -4.36 -1.69 8.71
CA VAL A 45 -4.58 -2.71 9.73
C VAL A 45 -3.96 -2.25 11.06
N VAL A 46 -4.81 -2.01 12.06
CA VAL A 46 -4.44 -1.44 13.37
C VAL A 46 -3.27 -2.15 14.07
N MET A 47 -3.12 -3.47 13.89
CA MET A 47 -2.01 -4.25 14.44
C MET A 47 -0.64 -4.00 13.76
N LEU A 48 -0.61 -3.36 12.59
CA LEU A 48 0.59 -3.11 11.80
C LEU A 48 0.97 -1.61 11.75
N HIS A 49 0.30 -0.74 12.52
CA HIS A 49 0.63 0.69 12.57
C HIS A 49 2.07 0.99 12.99
N HIS A 50 2.75 0.03 13.64
CA HIS A 50 4.13 0.18 14.12
C HIS A 50 5.20 -0.23 13.07
N ASP A 51 4.78 -0.66 11.87
CA ASP A 51 5.68 -1.09 10.78
C ASP A 51 5.54 -0.17 9.54
N THR A 52 5.33 1.15 9.74
CA THR A 52 5.43 2.13 8.64
C THR A 52 6.88 2.20 8.16
N VAL A 53 7.12 1.69 6.95
CA VAL A 53 8.39 1.84 6.26
C VAL A 53 8.37 3.21 5.59
N SER A 54 9.35 4.06 5.88
CA SER A 54 9.54 5.34 5.20
C SER A 54 11.01 5.53 4.88
N PHE A 55 11.33 5.67 3.59
CA PHE A 55 12.64 6.00 3.09
C PHE A 55 12.53 7.25 2.23
N ASN A 56 13.32 8.28 2.53
CA ASN A 56 13.42 9.47 1.69
C ASN A 56 14.81 10.08 1.84
N ASN A 57 15.18 10.96 0.91
CA ASN A 57 16.38 11.80 1.00
C ASN A 57 16.04 13.28 1.22
N TYR A 58 14.88 13.56 1.80
CA TYR A 58 14.51 14.93 2.14
C TYR A 58 15.44 15.49 3.23
N PRO A 59 15.53 16.83 3.36
CA PRO A 59 16.26 17.44 4.47
C PRO A 59 15.78 16.89 5.82
N VAL A 60 16.71 16.62 6.74
CA VAL A 60 16.37 16.05 8.06
C VAL A 60 15.38 16.96 8.80
N ASP A 61 15.64 18.27 8.81
CA ASP A 61 14.77 19.27 9.43
C ASP A 61 13.36 19.27 8.83
N TRP A 62 13.23 18.95 7.53
CA TRP A 62 11.92 18.81 6.89
C TRP A 62 11.16 17.61 7.43
N ASN A 63 11.80 16.43 7.51
CA ASN A 63 11.15 15.25 8.07
C ASN A 63 10.71 15.50 9.53
N THR A 64 11.56 16.13 10.33
CA THR A 64 11.24 16.51 11.70
C THR A 64 10.08 17.50 11.79
N THR A 65 10.03 18.50 10.90
CA THR A 65 8.92 19.46 10.83
C THR A 65 7.62 18.78 10.40
N TYR A 66 7.70 17.87 9.44
CA TYR A 66 6.54 17.13 8.92
C TYR A 66 5.89 16.24 9.99
N GLU A 67 6.72 15.55 10.77
CA GLU A 67 6.26 14.72 11.89
C GLU A 67 5.66 15.56 13.03
N HIS A 68 6.37 16.58 13.52
CA HIS A 68 5.87 17.43 14.62
C HIS A 68 4.63 18.25 14.25
N GLY A 69 4.54 18.70 13.00
CA GLY A 69 3.38 19.43 12.48
C GLY A 69 2.18 18.56 12.17
N HIS A 70 2.27 17.23 12.38
CA HIS A 70 1.25 16.26 12.00
C HIS A 70 0.79 16.42 10.55
N PHE A 71 1.72 16.78 9.65
CA PHE A 71 1.36 17.10 8.27
C PHE A 71 0.82 15.89 7.50
N GLY A 72 1.15 14.66 7.92
CA GLY A 72 0.55 13.44 7.37
C GLY A 72 -0.98 13.42 7.43
N ASP A 73 -1.60 14.05 8.43
CA ASP A 73 -3.06 14.04 8.59
C ASP A 73 -3.77 14.97 7.61
N ILE A 74 -3.06 15.99 7.11
CA ILE A 74 -3.59 17.00 6.20
C ILE A 74 -2.95 16.96 4.81
N ASP A 75 -1.96 16.09 4.59
CA ASP A 75 -1.22 16.00 3.34
C ASP A 75 -2.13 15.45 2.22
N PRO A 76 -2.48 16.28 1.22
CA PRO A 76 -3.39 15.85 0.17
C PRO A 76 -2.74 14.76 -0.70
N ILE A 77 -1.40 14.73 -0.84
CA ILE A 77 -0.71 13.67 -1.58
C ILE A 77 -0.94 12.34 -0.90
N LEU A 78 -0.73 12.29 0.41
CA LEU A 78 -0.94 11.08 1.20
C LEU A 78 -2.42 10.66 1.16
N ALA A 79 -3.35 11.61 1.28
CA ALA A 79 -4.78 11.35 1.20
C ALA A 79 -5.17 10.72 -0.16
N HIS A 80 -4.70 11.27 -1.28
CA HIS A 80 -4.94 10.72 -2.61
C HIS A 80 -4.29 9.34 -2.80
N CYS A 81 -3.01 9.19 -2.45
CA CYS A 81 -2.31 7.92 -2.58
C CYS A 81 -2.91 6.81 -1.70
N ASN A 82 -3.58 7.17 -0.59
CA ASN A 82 -4.31 6.22 0.23
C ASN A 82 -5.65 5.76 -0.40
N GLN A 83 -6.20 6.50 -1.36
CA GLN A 83 -7.52 6.25 -1.95
C GLN A 83 -7.47 5.83 -3.42
N SER A 84 -6.38 6.14 -4.12
CA SER A 84 -6.24 5.93 -5.56
C SER A 84 -4.83 5.47 -5.94
N GLU A 85 -4.76 4.52 -6.87
CA GLU A 85 -3.52 4.08 -7.53
C GLU A 85 -3.13 4.96 -8.72
N LEU A 86 -3.98 5.93 -9.10
CA LEU A 86 -3.67 6.85 -10.19
C LEU A 86 -2.53 7.79 -9.78
N PRO A 87 -1.48 7.93 -10.61
CA PRO A 87 -0.43 8.91 -10.40
C PRO A 87 -0.97 10.34 -10.31
N ILE A 88 -0.36 11.17 -9.47
CA ILE A 88 -0.74 12.56 -9.25
C ILE A 88 0.47 13.49 -9.33
N LEU A 89 0.32 14.60 -10.08
CA LEU A 89 1.27 15.71 -10.10
C LEU A 89 1.00 16.64 -8.91
N TRP A 90 2.05 17.20 -8.34
CA TRP A 90 1.96 18.15 -7.22
C TRP A 90 1.55 19.54 -7.70
N ASP A 91 0.30 19.66 -8.18
CA ASP A 91 -0.30 20.91 -8.65
C ASP A 91 -0.70 21.83 -7.49
N GLU A 92 -0.54 23.15 -7.64
CA GLU A 92 -0.90 24.13 -6.60
C GLU A 92 -2.37 24.03 -6.16
N LYS A 93 -3.28 23.74 -7.10
CA LYS A 93 -4.71 23.60 -6.80
C LYS A 93 -4.99 22.48 -5.82
N PHE A 94 -4.13 21.45 -5.82
CA PHE A 94 -4.25 20.31 -4.93
C PHE A 94 -3.94 20.66 -3.47
N PHE A 95 -3.15 21.71 -3.25
CA PHE A 95 -2.79 22.23 -1.93
C PHE A 95 -3.62 23.44 -1.50
N ALA A 96 -4.70 23.79 -2.21
CA ALA A 96 -5.48 25.00 -1.94
C ALA A 96 -5.98 25.10 -0.49
N ASN A 97 -6.29 23.95 0.14
CA ASN A 97 -6.77 23.87 1.52
C ASN A 97 -5.64 23.76 2.56
N VAL A 98 -4.39 23.60 2.13
CA VAL A 98 -3.21 23.44 3.00
C VAL A 98 -2.01 24.27 2.50
N PRO A 99 -2.17 25.59 2.32
CA PRO A 99 -1.13 26.44 1.73
C PRO A 99 0.16 26.47 2.57
N GLU A 100 0.05 26.33 3.89
CA GLU A 100 1.20 26.30 4.81
C GLU A 100 2.13 25.09 4.55
N LEU A 101 1.55 23.89 4.40
CA LEU A 101 2.27 22.68 4.03
C LEU A 101 3.02 22.90 2.71
N ARG A 102 2.31 23.42 1.70
CA ARG A 102 2.88 23.66 0.38
C ARG A 102 4.01 24.67 0.39
N GLN A 103 3.85 25.76 1.13
CA GLN A 103 4.87 26.79 1.26
C GLN A 103 6.13 26.23 1.93
N THR A 104 5.97 25.40 2.95
CA THR A 104 7.09 24.79 3.67
C THR A 104 7.82 23.75 2.81
N GLN A 105 7.09 22.90 2.06
CA GLN A 105 7.69 22.00 1.07
C GLN A 105 8.55 22.76 0.04
N LYS A 106 8.03 23.86 -0.52
CA LYS A 106 8.78 24.68 -1.48
C LYS A 106 10.06 25.27 -0.89
N LYS A 107 10.03 25.74 0.36
CA LYS A 107 11.23 26.26 1.06
C LYS A 107 12.33 25.20 1.19
N GLN A 108 11.96 23.92 1.23
CA GLN A 108 12.87 22.78 1.30
C GLN A 108 13.31 22.28 -0.09
N GLY A 109 12.89 22.95 -1.18
CA GLY A 109 13.17 22.56 -2.56
C GLY A 109 12.23 21.49 -3.13
N LEU A 110 11.22 21.04 -2.38
CA LEU A 110 10.20 20.09 -2.81
C LEU A 110 9.12 20.79 -3.64
N GLN A 111 9.52 21.35 -4.77
CA GLN A 111 8.69 22.26 -5.54
C GLN A 111 7.89 21.53 -6.61
N PHE A 112 8.55 20.82 -7.51
CA PHE A 112 7.91 20.13 -8.63
C PHE A 112 8.06 18.64 -8.43
N GLY A 113 6.95 17.94 -8.26
CA GLY A 113 6.98 16.51 -8.00
C GLY A 113 5.72 15.80 -8.44
N TRP A 114 5.77 14.49 -8.33
CA TRP A 114 4.64 13.61 -8.56
C TRP A 114 4.76 12.38 -7.69
N SER A 115 3.61 11.77 -7.42
CA SER A 115 3.49 10.60 -6.57
C SER A 115 2.60 9.58 -7.23
N GLN A 116 2.86 8.31 -6.98
CA GLN A 116 1.97 7.22 -7.36
C GLN A 116 1.91 6.20 -6.24
N SER A 117 0.83 5.43 -6.23
CA SER A 117 0.59 4.45 -5.20
C SER A 117 0.25 3.07 -5.78
N ILE A 118 0.50 2.04 -4.98
CA ILE A 118 0.06 0.66 -5.25
C ILE A 118 -0.64 0.15 -3.99
N HIS A 119 -1.82 -0.43 -4.17
CA HIS A 119 -2.57 -1.09 -3.11
C HIS A 119 -2.51 -2.60 -3.38
N ASP A 120 -2.03 -3.36 -2.40
CA ASP A 120 -1.96 -4.81 -2.54
C ASP A 120 -3.08 -5.55 -1.79
N ARG A 121 -3.21 -6.84 -2.09
CA ARG A 121 -4.24 -7.70 -1.49
C ARG A 121 -4.06 -7.93 0.02
N SER A 122 -2.87 -7.65 0.56
CA SER A 122 -2.63 -7.72 2.00
C SER A 122 -3.12 -6.46 2.73
N GLY A 123 -3.57 -5.45 1.97
CA GLY A 123 -4.03 -4.17 2.48
C GLY A 123 -2.90 -3.14 2.62
N LEU A 124 -1.67 -3.46 2.24
CA LEU A 124 -0.58 -2.50 2.22
C LEU A 124 -0.80 -1.49 1.10
N ARG A 125 -0.47 -0.24 1.39
CA ARG A 125 -0.50 0.87 0.45
C ARG A 125 0.89 1.47 0.38
N SER A 126 1.55 1.32 -0.75
CA SER A 126 2.86 1.91 -0.97
C SER A 126 2.75 3.17 -1.79
N MET A 127 3.58 4.17 -1.48
CA MET A 127 3.69 5.41 -2.23
C MET A 127 5.14 5.59 -2.66
N PHE A 128 5.34 5.98 -3.92
CA PHE A 128 6.63 6.38 -4.45
C PHE A 128 6.53 7.78 -5.06
N SER A 129 7.41 8.67 -4.64
CA SER A 129 7.38 10.09 -4.98
C SER A 129 8.72 10.56 -5.49
N LEU A 130 8.69 11.35 -6.57
CA LEU A 130 9.86 12.01 -7.13
C LEU A 130 9.63 13.52 -7.14
N ALA A 131 10.66 14.30 -6.75
CA ALA A 131 10.56 15.75 -6.75
C ALA A 131 11.89 16.45 -7.06
N ARG A 132 11.80 17.69 -7.53
CA ARG A 132 12.92 18.59 -7.83
C ARG A 132 12.58 20.05 -7.53
N SER A 133 13.62 20.87 -7.44
CA SER A 133 13.49 22.29 -7.09
C SER A 133 13.48 23.24 -8.30
N ASN A 134 14.06 22.84 -9.43
CA ASN A 134 14.48 23.75 -10.48
C ASN A 134 13.41 24.03 -11.55
N GLU A 135 12.67 23.02 -12.02
CA GLU A 135 11.78 23.19 -13.17
C GLU A 135 10.50 22.33 -13.10
N PRO A 136 9.38 22.79 -13.71
CA PRO A 136 8.15 22.01 -13.82
C PRO A 136 8.35 20.70 -14.58
N ILE A 137 7.55 19.67 -14.24
CA ILE A 137 7.56 18.38 -14.94
C ILE A 137 6.65 18.48 -16.15
N THR A 138 7.19 18.22 -17.34
CA THR A 138 6.39 18.20 -18.58
C THR A 138 5.59 16.91 -18.70
N ALA A 139 4.53 16.91 -19.50
CA ALA A 139 3.73 15.70 -19.74
C ALA A 139 4.59 14.57 -20.35
N ASP A 140 5.41 14.87 -21.36
CA ASP A 140 6.28 13.90 -22.02
C ASP A 140 7.30 13.29 -21.06
N GLU A 141 7.92 14.12 -20.20
CA GLU A 141 8.83 13.64 -19.16
C GLU A 141 8.11 12.74 -18.16
N TRP A 142 6.92 13.14 -17.72
CA TRP A 142 6.14 12.37 -16.75
C TRP A 142 5.77 11.00 -17.32
N TYR A 143 5.22 10.95 -18.54
CA TYR A 143 4.88 9.70 -19.21
C TYR A 143 6.12 8.83 -19.48
N GLY A 144 7.23 9.44 -19.89
CA GLY A 144 8.50 8.75 -20.14
C GLY A 144 9.12 8.12 -18.88
N HIS A 145 8.86 8.67 -17.70
CA HIS A 145 9.39 8.17 -16.43
C HIS A 145 8.41 7.30 -15.62
N LEU A 146 7.12 7.31 -15.97
CA LEU A 146 6.07 6.64 -15.21
C LEU A 146 6.31 5.13 -15.06
N GLY A 147 6.72 4.46 -16.15
CA GLY A 147 6.97 3.02 -16.15
C GLY A 147 8.06 2.61 -15.16
N TYR A 148 9.14 3.39 -15.04
CA TYR A 148 10.21 3.12 -14.08
C TYR A 148 9.69 3.21 -12.64
N ALA A 149 8.98 4.28 -12.31
CA ALA A 149 8.49 4.48 -10.95
C ALA A 149 7.48 3.39 -10.52
N ILE A 150 6.58 2.98 -11.43
CA ILE A 150 5.62 1.90 -11.16
C ILE A 150 6.36 0.60 -10.86
N LEU A 151 7.34 0.22 -11.70
CA LEU A 151 8.14 -0.99 -11.50
C LEU A 151 8.92 -0.96 -10.18
N ILE A 152 9.56 0.18 -9.88
CA ILE A 152 10.30 0.40 -8.63
C ILE A 152 9.37 0.25 -7.43
N ASN A 153 8.24 0.96 -7.41
CA ASN A 153 7.30 0.91 -6.29
C ASN A 153 6.73 -0.50 -6.11
N ARG A 154 6.40 -1.19 -7.21
CA ARG A 154 5.89 -2.56 -7.14
C ARG A 154 6.90 -3.52 -6.51
N HIS A 155 8.17 -3.39 -6.90
CA HIS A 155 9.26 -4.21 -6.35
C HIS A 155 9.48 -3.92 -4.87
N LEU A 156 9.62 -2.65 -4.49
CA LEU A 156 9.81 -2.24 -3.10
C LEU A 156 8.62 -2.68 -2.22
N ASN A 157 7.38 -2.53 -2.69
CA ASN A 157 6.19 -3.04 -1.99
C ASN A 157 6.26 -4.57 -1.80
N GLY A 158 6.65 -5.30 -2.85
CA GLY A 158 6.82 -6.75 -2.80
C GLY A 158 7.83 -7.21 -1.75
N LEU A 159 8.97 -6.52 -1.65
CA LEU A 159 10.00 -6.80 -0.64
C LEU A 159 9.49 -6.59 0.79
N VAL A 160 8.76 -5.49 1.03
CA VAL A 160 8.17 -5.24 2.36
C VAL A 160 7.07 -6.25 2.67
N ALA A 161 6.17 -6.53 1.73
CA ALA A 161 5.11 -7.53 1.89
C ALA A 161 5.67 -8.93 2.14
N GLN A 162 6.80 -9.30 1.53
CA GLN A 162 7.49 -10.56 1.82
C GLN A 162 8.04 -10.59 3.24
N LYS A 163 8.71 -9.53 3.69
CA LYS A 163 9.28 -9.43 5.04
C LYS A 163 8.20 -9.46 6.12
N LEU A 164 7.08 -8.78 5.90
CA LEU A 164 5.92 -8.81 6.80
C LEU A 164 5.29 -10.21 6.86
N ARG A 165 5.16 -10.90 5.71
CA ARG A 165 4.69 -12.30 5.67
C ARG A 165 5.59 -13.27 6.43
N GLN A 166 6.90 -13.03 6.46
CA GLN A 166 7.86 -13.85 7.22
C GLN A 166 7.80 -13.59 8.74
N ARG A 167 7.46 -12.37 9.15
CA ARG A 167 7.31 -11.98 10.56
C ARG A 167 6.00 -12.45 11.17
N LEU A 168 4.91 -12.37 10.39
CA LEU A 168 3.65 -12.96 10.81
C LEU A 168 3.85 -14.47 10.85
N PRO A 169 3.52 -15.16 11.96
CA PRO A 169 3.47 -16.61 11.94
C PRO A 169 2.60 -16.98 10.76
N ALA A 170 3.07 -17.92 9.91
CA ALA A 170 2.31 -18.40 8.78
C ALA A 170 0.90 -18.69 9.29
N ALA A 171 -0.04 -17.80 9.01
CA ALA A 171 -1.41 -18.02 9.36
C ALA A 171 -1.82 -19.07 8.35
N SER A 172 -1.59 -20.34 8.72
CA SER A 172 -2.07 -21.50 7.99
C SER A 172 -3.53 -21.20 7.76
N THR A 173 -3.87 -20.80 6.54
CA THR A 173 -5.26 -20.59 6.19
C THR A 173 -5.91 -21.94 6.44
N PRO A 174 -6.78 -22.04 7.46
CA PRO A 174 -7.24 -23.35 7.87
C PRO A 174 -7.98 -23.94 6.68
N HIS A 175 -7.78 -25.23 6.43
CA HIS A 175 -8.45 -25.87 5.31
C HIS A 175 -9.96 -25.88 5.56
N LEU A 176 -10.67 -25.03 4.81
CA LEU A 176 -12.12 -24.97 4.82
C LEU A 176 -12.66 -25.97 3.79
N SER A 177 -13.66 -26.72 4.19
CA SER A 177 -14.49 -27.51 3.30
C SER A 177 -15.28 -26.61 2.34
N THR A 178 -15.68 -27.16 1.20
CA THR A 178 -16.53 -26.46 0.23
C THR A 178 -17.79 -25.87 0.86
N ARG A 179 -18.43 -26.61 1.79
CA ARG A 179 -19.63 -26.13 2.49
C ARG A 179 -19.36 -24.98 3.46
N GLU A 180 -18.23 -25.00 4.16
CA GLU A 180 -17.84 -23.86 5.01
C GLU A 180 -17.61 -22.60 4.16
N ILE A 181 -16.94 -22.74 3.00
CA ILE A 181 -16.69 -21.62 2.07
C ILE A 181 -18.01 -21.02 1.58
N GLU A 182 -18.94 -21.85 1.09
CA GLU A 182 -20.24 -21.39 0.59
C GLU A 182 -21.06 -20.66 1.68
N ILE A 183 -21.10 -21.23 2.90
CA ILE A 183 -21.84 -20.64 4.02
C ILE A 183 -21.21 -19.32 4.47
N LEU A 184 -19.87 -19.23 4.49
CA LEU A 184 -19.18 -17.99 4.82
C LEU A 184 -19.37 -16.92 3.73
N LYS A 185 -19.41 -17.28 2.43
CA LYS A 185 -19.74 -16.36 1.34
C LYS A 185 -21.14 -15.77 1.49
N LEU A 186 -22.15 -16.60 1.66
CA LEU A 186 -23.52 -16.14 1.91
C LEU A 186 -23.60 -15.28 3.19
N SER A 187 -22.84 -15.64 4.23
CA SER A 187 -22.75 -14.82 5.45
C SER A 187 -22.06 -13.47 5.22
N ALA A 188 -21.09 -13.39 4.32
CA ALA A 188 -20.44 -12.14 3.91
C ALA A 188 -21.40 -11.23 3.14
N ASP A 189 -22.30 -11.81 2.35
CA ASP A 189 -23.40 -11.12 1.66
C ASP A 189 -24.55 -10.73 2.61
N GLY A 190 -24.38 -10.93 3.92
CA GLY A 190 -25.35 -10.53 4.96
C GLY A 190 -26.47 -11.54 5.21
N LYS A 191 -26.41 -12.76 4.65
CA LYS A 191 -27.45 -13.77 4.86
C LYS A 191 -27.46 -14.33 6.29
N THR A 192 -28.67 -14.51 6.80
CA THR A 192 -28.97 -15.18 8.06
C THR A 192 -28.81 -16.70 7.91
N ALA A 193 -28.69 -17.42 9.04
CA ALA A 193 -28.60 -18.89 8.99
C ALA A 193 -29.84 -19.52 8.33
N CYS A 194 -31.02 -18.94 8.57
CA CYS A 194 -32.27 -19.34 7.95
C CYS A 194 -32.23 -19.18 6.42
N GLU A 195 -31.84 -18.00 5.92
CA GLU A 195 -31.71 -17.75 4.48
C GLU A 195 -30.66 -18.64 3.82
N CYS A 196 -29.48 -18.82 4.44
CA CYS A 196 -28.47 -19.76 3.97
C CYS A 196 -29.02 -21.18 3.85
N SER A 197 -29.87 -21.59 4.80
CA SER A 197 -30.47 -22.92 4.83
C SER A 197 -31.42 -23.13 3.64
N MET A 198 -32.21 -22.11 3.30
CA MET A 198 -33.08 -22.08 2.12
C MET A 198 -32.27 -22.11 0.82
N ILE A 199 -31.23 -21.27 0.71
CA ILE A 199 -30.40 -21.16 -0.51
C ILE A 199 -29.64 -22.47 -0.80
N LEU A 200 -29.07 -23.09 0.23
CA LEU A 200 -28.25 -24.30 0.09
C LEU A 200 -29.07 -25.60 0.21
N ASN A 201 -30.38 -25.50 0.43
CA ASN A 201 -31.30 -26.62 0.65
C ASN A 201 -30.80 -27.60 1.75
N ILE A 202 -30.43 -27.05 2.91
CA ILE A 202 -29.99 -27.80 4.10
C ILE A 202 -30.71 -27.29 5.35
N ALA A 203 -30.66 -28.04 6.45
CA ALA A 203 -31.23 -27.57 7.71
C ALA A 203 -30.42 -26.40 8.30
N GLU A 204 -31.10 -25.44 8.95
CA GLU A 204 -30.46 -24.30 9.62
C GLU A 204 -29.42 -24.74 10.67
N ARG A 205 -29.70 -25.84 11.39
CA ARG A 205 -28.73 -26.45 12.32
C ARG A 205 -27.41 -26.86 11.64
N THR A 206 -27.47 -27.29 10.38
CA THR A 206 -26.29 -27.69 9.58
C THR A 206 -25.49 -26.46 9.17
N VAL A 207 -26.16 -25.36 8.83
CA VAL A 207 -25.51 -24.05 8.61
C VAL A 207 -24.73 -23.63 9.85
N ASN A 208 -25.39 -23.65 11.02
CA ASN A 208 -24.78 -23.28 12.29
C ASN A 208 -23.61 -24.19 12.69
N PHE A 209 -23.68 -25.49 12.36
CA PHE A 209 -22.58 -26.42 12.54
C PHE A 209 -21.34 -26.01 11.75
N HIS A 210 -21.48 -25.74 10.44
CA HIS A 210 -20.35 -25.32 9.61
C HIS A 210 -19.80 -23.94 10.02
N VAL A 211 -20.65 -23.00 10.43
CA VAL A 211 -20.20 -21.71 10.98
C VAL A 211 -19.34 -21.91 12.24
N ARG A 212 -19.77 -22.77 13.17
CA ARG A 212 -18.99 -23.09 14.37
C ARG A 212 -17.65 -23.75 14.04
N SER A 213 -17.64 -24.67 13.08
CA SER A 213 -16.39 -25.29 12.63
C SER A 213 -15.42 -24.28 12.03
N ALA A 214 -15.91 -23.36 11.19
CA ALA A 214 -15.11 -22.26 10.65
C ALA A 214 -14.57 -21.32 11.76
N ILE A 215 -15.41 -20.95 12.73
CA ILE A 215 -15.00 -20.14 13.89
C ILE A 215 -13.84 -20.80 14.65
N GLN A 216 -13.95 -22.10 14.93
CA GLN A 216 -12.92 -22.88 15.61
C GLN A 216 -11.64 -22.95 14.79
N LYS A 217 -11.75 -23.28 13.49
CA LYS A 217 -10.62 -23.36 12.55
C LYS A 217 -9.85 -22.05 12.44
N PHE A 218 -10.55 -20.92 12.43
CA PHE A 218 -9.93 -19.58 12.39
C PHE A 218 -9.45 -19.07 13.75
N GLY A 219 -9.73 -19.78 14.85
CA GLY A 219 -9.40 -19.34 16.21
C GLY A 219 -10.02 -17.98 16.54
N VAL A 220 -11.31 -17.81 16.28
CA VAL A 220 -12.07 -16.58 16.58
C VAL A 220 -13.30 -16.91 17.42
N ASN A 221 -14.01 -15.87 17.88
CA ASN A 221 -15.10 -16.03 18.83
C ASN A 221 -16.50 -15.84 18.23
N ASN A 222 -16.62 -15.37 16.99
CA ASN A 222 -17.92 -15.11 16.37
C ASN A 222 -17.89 -15.21 14.84
N LYS A 223 -19.08 -15.31 14.25
CA LYS A 223 -19.29 -15.45 12.79
C LYS A 223 -18.65 -14.29 12.01
N ILE A 224 -18.82 -13.06 12.48
CA ILE A 224 -18.32 -11.85 11.80
C ILE A 224 -16.79 -11.89 11.73
N ALA A 225 -16.11 -12.21 12.83
CA ALA A 225 -14.66 -12.36 12.88
C ALA A 225 -14.16 -13.49 11.97
N ALA A 226 -14.91 -14.60 11.86
CA ALA A 226 -14.57 -15.70 10.96
C ALA A 226 -14.69 -15.29 9.49
N VAL A 227 -15.77 -14.57 9.12
CA VAL A 227 -15.96 -14.00 7.78
C VAL A 227 -14.83 -13.02 7.45
N ILE A 228 -14.51 -12.08 8.35
CA ILE A 228 -13.44 -11.09 8.15
C ILE A 228 -12.08 -11.79 7.95
N LYS A 229 -11.76 -12.79 8.77
CA LYS A 229 -10.50 -13.56 8.59
C LYS A 229 -10.49 -14.34 7.28
N ALA A 230 -11.61 -14.94 6.88
CA ALA A 230 -11.72 -15.67 5.62
C ALA A 230 -11.50 -14.75 4.40
N VAL A 231 -12.11 -13.55 4.38
CA VAL A 231 -11.89 -12.54 3.33
C VAL A 231 -10.43 -12.09 3.28
N ARG A 232 -9.85 -11.73 4.44
CA ARG A 232 -8.44 -11.28 4.52
C ARG A 232 -7.45 -12.37 4.11
N ALA A 233 -7.80 -13.64 4.33
CA ALA A 233 -7.02 -14.78 3.92
C ALA A 233 -7.20 -15.14 2.43
N GLY A 234 -8.13 -14.49 1.70
CA GLY A 234 -8.49 -14.85 0.33
C GLY A 234 -9.17 -16.22 0.22
N ALA A 235 -9.80 -16.70 1.30
CA ALA A 235 -10.49 -18.00 1.33
C ALA A 235 -11.94 -17.92 0.82
N ILE A 236 -12.54 -16.72 0.82
CA ILE A 236 -13.86 -16.44 0.26
C ILE A 236 -13.86 -15.16 -0.56
#